data_AF-A0A699RVD6-F1
#
_entry.id   AF-A0A699RVD6-F1
#
_cell.length_a   1.000
_cell.length_b   1.000
_cell.length_c   1.000
_cell.angle_alpha   90.00
_cell.angle_beta   90.00
_cell.angle_gamma   90.00
#
_symmetry.space_group_name_H-M   'P 1'
#
loop_
_entity.id
_entity.type
_entity.pdbx_description
1 polymer ?
#
loop_
_entity_poly.entity_id
_entity_poly.type
_entity_poly.pdbx_seq_one_letter_code
_entity_poly.pdbx_strand_id
1 'polypeptide(L)'
;NWDDYICLVEFAYNNSWHASIKCAPFEMLYGRKYRALICWDQVGERVIEGPEMIEVTNSKVAVAKEKLKEARTRQKSYADKHRRSLEFQPGDHVFLKVSPVLGVRRFGIKGKLSPRFIGPFEILDRVGEVSYRLALPPQLSHVHYVFHVSLLRGYKYHPLNVITYPLDQIRTDLSYVKEPEAIIDRQDIIMRKKTIPFVKILWR
;
A
#
# COMPACT_ATOMS: atom_id res chain seq x y z
N ASN A 1 -26.96 -4.50 -11.29
CA ASN A 1 -26.41 -3.15 -11.17
C ASN A 1 -26.17 -2.90 -9.68
N TRP A 2 -24.97 -2.51 -9.23
CA TRP A 2 -24.69 -2.35 -7.79
C TRP A 2 -25.42 -1.13 -7.20
N ASP A 3 -25.69 -0.14 -8.05
CA ASP A 3 -26.32 1.11 -7.68
C ASP A 3 -27.71 0.90 -7.04
N ASP A 4 -28.47 -0.10 -7.51
CA ASP A 4 -29.81 -0.43 -7.01
C ASP A 4 -29.79 -1.02 -5.58
N TYR A 5 -28.65 -1.54 -5.13
CA TYR A 5 -28.52 -2.24 -3.84
C TYR A 5 -27.76 -1.45 -2.78
N ILE A 6 -27.18 -0.30 -3.13
CA ILE A 6 -26.41 0.55 -2.19
C ILE A 6 -27.25 0.87 -0.95
N CYS A 7 -28.51 1.27 -1.12
CA CYS A 7 -29.39 1.60 -0.01
C CYS A 7 -29.64 0.42 0.94
N LEU A 8 -29.77 -0.79 0.40
CA LEU A 8 -29.96 -2.02 1.20
C LEU A 8 -28.68 -2.41 1.95
N VAL A 9 -27.52 -2.24 1.34
CA VAL A 9 -26.22 -2.50 1.97
C VAL A 9 -25.94 -1.50 3.09
N GLU A 10 -26.18 -0.21 2.85
CA GLU A 10 -26.06 0.84 3.88
C GLU A 10 -27.00 0.55 5.05
N PHE A 11 -28.26 0.22 4.74
CA PHE A 11 -29.24 -0.16 5.75
C PHE A 11 -28.76 -1.36 6.58
N ALA A 12 -28.29 -2.44 5.93
CA ALA A 12 -27.78 -3.61 6.63
C ALA A 12 -26.55 -3.28 7.49
N TYR A 13 -25.62 -2.47 6.97
CA TYR A 13 -24.40 -2.09 7.68
C TYR A 13 -24.68 -1.25 8.93
N ASN A 14 -25.57 -0.26 8.82
CA ASN A 14 -25.93 0.66 9.91
C ASN A 14 -26.72 -0.03 11.03
N ASN A 15 -27.43 -1.12 10.73
CA ASN A 15 -28.23 -1.89 11.68
C ASN A 15 -27.54 -3.17 12.19
N SER A 16 -26.41 -3.54 11.59
CA SER A 16 -25.63 -4.69 12.05
C SER A 16 -24.86 -4.38 13.33
N TRP A 17 -24.61 -5.40 14.13
CA TRP A 17 -23.80 -5.28 15.33
C TRP A 17 -22.32 -5.04 15.00
N HIS A 18 -21.72 -3.99 15.57
CA HIS A 18 -20.29 -3.71 15.41
C HIS A 18 -19.52 -4.10 16.68
N ALA A 19 -18.59 -5.04 16.57
CA ALA A 19 -17.83 -5.56 17.72
C ALA A 19 -16.97 -4.50 18.43
N SER A 20 -16.51 -3.48 17.70
CA SER A 20 -15.72 -2.36 18.23
C SER A 20 -16.55 -1.39 19.06
N ILE A 21 -17.79 -1.11 18.63
CA ILE A 21 -18.68 -0.12 19.26
C ILE A 21 -19.62 -0.79 20.28
N LYS A 22 -19.80 -2.12 20.20
CA LYS A 22 -20.71 -2.92 21.05
C LYS A 22 -22.19 -2.53 20.91
N CYS A 23 -22.58 -2.04 19.74
CA CYS A 23 -23.96 -1.84 19.31
C CYS A 23 -23.99 -1.62 17.79
N ALA A 24 -25.17 -1.42 17.22
CA ALA A 24 -25.29 -0.98 15.83
C ALA A 24 -25.01 0.52 15.69
N PRO A 25 -24.39 0.99 14.59
CA PRO A 25 -24.22 2.43 14.33
C PRO A 25 -25.51 3.25 14.45
N PHE A 26 -26.64 2.71 13.98
CA PHE A 26 -27.96 3.33 14.13
C PHE A 26 -28.35 3.51 15.61
N GLU A 27 -28.15 2.47 16.44
CA GLU A 27 -28.44 2.50 17.87
C GLU A 27 -27.56 3.50 18.62
N MET A 28 -26.32 3.66 18.18
CA MET A 28 -25.39 4.63 18.74
C MET A 28 -25.83 6.06 18.42
N LEU A 29 -26.28 6.32 17.19
CA LEU A 29 -26.67 7.66 16.74
C LEU A 29 -28.01 8.10 17.33
N TYR A 30 -29.02 7.23 17.28
CA TYR A 30 -30.39 7.58 17.67
C TYR A 30 -30.78 7.11 19.06
N GLY A 31 -29.86 6.41 19.74
CA GLY A 31 -30.11 5.89 21.08
C GLY A 31 -31.16 4.78 21.15
N ARG A 32 -31.69 4.28 20.02
CA ARG A 32 -32.75 3.26 19.95
C ARG A 32 -32.44 2.23 18.86
N LYS A 33 -32.97 1.02 19.04
CA LYS A 33 -32.91 0.00 17.99
C LYS A 33 -33.76 0.39 16.80
N TYR A 34 -33.33 -0.01 15.60
CA TYR A 34 -34.17 0.14 14.43
C TYR A 34 -35.39 -0.78 14.52
N ARG A 35 -36.56 -0.24 14.20
CA ARG A 35 -37.82 -1.00 14.14
C ARG A 35 -37.93 -1.70 12.79
N ALA A 36 -37.46 -2.94 12.72
CA ALA A 36 -37.73 -3.80 11.57
C ALA A 36 -39.11 -4.45 11.71
N LEU A 37 -39.76 -4.78 10.59
CA LEU A 37 -41.05 -5.51 10.54
C LEU A 37 -41.07 -6.80 11.39
N ILE A 38 -39.89 -7.37 11.66
CA ILE A 38 -39.70 -8.65 12.36
C ILE A 38 -39.35 -8.44 13.86
N CYS A 39 -38.92 -7.24 14.29
CA CYS A 39 -38.42 -6.99 15.64
C CYS A 39 -39.33 -6.01 16.40
N TRP A 40 -40.23 -6.58 17.23
CA TRP A 40 -41.23 -5.87 18.03
C TRP A 40 -40.83 -5.75 19.52
N ASP A 41 -39.53 -5.68 19.82
CA ASP A 41 -39.01 -5.64 21.19
C ASP A 41 -39.28 -4.31 21.93
N GLN A 42 -39.80 -3.29 21.24
CA GLN A 42 -40.28 -2.04 21.85
C GLN A 42 -41.77 -1.81 21.55
N VAL A 43 -42.64 -2.44 22.34
CA VAL A 43 -44.07 -2.07 22.38
C VAL A 43 -44.17 -0.73 23.11
N GLY A 44 -44.59 0.31 22.38
CA GLY A 44 -44.83 1.65 22.91
C GLY A 44 -43.96 2.74 22.26
N GLU A 45 -44.59 3.86 21.90
CA GLU A 45 -43.90 5.09 21.55
C GLU A 45 -43.44 5.74 22.86
N ARG A 46 -42.29 5.32 23.41
CA ARG A 46 -41.63 6.14 24.43
C ARG A 46 -41.13 7.39 23.72
N VAL A 47 -41.98 8.42 23.69
CA VAL A 47 -41.57 9.78 23.37
C VAL A 47 -40.64 10.19 24.52
N ILE A 48 -39.35 9.92 24.36
CA ILE A 48 -38.34 10.45 25.27
C ILE A 48 -38.41 11.97 25.09
N GLU A 49 -38.67 12.70 26.17
CA GLU A 49 -38.74 14.16 26.14
C GLU A 49 -37.39 14.73 25.65
N GLY A 50 -37.44 15.86 24.92
CA GLY A 50 -36.25 16.47 24.31
C GLY A 50 -35.00 16.57 25.21
N PRO A 51 -35.11 16.98 26.49
CA PRO A 51 -33.97 17.08 27.39
C PRO A 51 -33.34 15.72 27.76
N GLU A 52 -34.19 14.72 28.07
CA GLU A 52 -33.74 13.37 28.45
C GLU A 52 -33.04 12.67 27.26
N MET A 53 -33.52 12.91 26.04
CA MET A 53 -32.88 12.40 24.82
C MET A 53 -31.45 12.95 24.63
N ILE A 54 -31.22 14.22 24.97
CA ILE A 54 -29.89 14.85 24.85
C ILE A 54 -28.92 14.25 25.86
N GLU A 55 -29.35 14.03 27.11
CA GLU A 55 -28.52 13.42 28.16
C GLU A 55 -28.14 11.97 27.82
N VAL A 56 -29.09 11.18 27.36
CA VAL A 56 -28.88 9.80 26.91
C VAL A 56 -27.92 9.78 25.71
N THR A 57 -28.10 10.68 24.75
CA THR A 57 -27.22 10.80 23.57
C THR A 57 -25.80 11.19 23.97
N ASN A 58 -25.62 12.19 24.84
CA ASN A 58 -24.32 12.62 25.32
C ASN A 58 -23.56 11.50 26.03
N SER A 59 -24.27 10.72 26.86
CA SER A 59 -23.72 9.55 27.55
C SER A 59 -23.24 8.49 26.55
N LYS A 60 -24.04 8.21 25.51
CA LYS A 60 -23.67 7.26 24.43
C LYS A 60 -22.48 7.76 23.61
N VAL A 61 -22.41 9.04 23.31
CA VAL A 61 -21.27 9.65 22.59
C VAL A 61 -19.97 9.52 23.39
N ALA A 62 -20.01 9.70 24.71
CA ALA A 62 -18.85 9.50 25.57
C ALA A 62 -18.33 8.05 25.49
N VAL A 63 -19.23 7.07 25.62
CA VAL A 63 -18.90 5.64 25.47
C VAL A 63 -18.36 5.34 24.08
N ALA A 64 -18.96 5.88 23.02
CA ALA A 64 -18.49 5.69 21.65
C ALA A 64 -17.05 6.17 21.46
N LYS A 65 -16.73 7.37 21.98
CA LYS A 65 -15.37 7.93 21.91
C LYS A 65 -14.36 7.04 22.61
N GLU A 66 -14.70 6.51 23.78
CA GLU A 66 -13.85 5.58 24.53
C GLU A 66 -13.63 4.27 23.75
N LYS A 67 -14.71 3.65 23.25
CA LYS A 67 -14.62 2.41 22.47
C LYS A 67 -13.87 2.56 21.16
N LEU A 68 -14.02 3.70 20.47
CA LEU A 68 -13.20 4.03 19.31
C LEU A 68 -11.72 4.19 19.67
N LYS A 69 -11.41 4.79 20.81
CA LYS A 69 -10.03 4.90 21.31
C LYS A 69 -9.44 3.54 21.65
N GLU A 70 -10.18 2.67 22.33
CA GLU A 70 -9.79 1.28 22.61
C GLU A 70 -9.52 0.50 21.32
N ALA A 71 -10.45 0.56 20.35
CA ALA A 71 -10.34 -0.13 19.07
C ALA A 71 -9.10 0.36 18.29
N ARG A 72 -8.88 1.67 18.22
CA ARG A 72 -7.70 2.27 17.60
C ARG A 72 -6.41 1.81 18.27
N THR A 73 -6.39 1.76 19.61
CA THR A 73 -5.21 1.34 20.38
C THR A 73 -4.92 -0.14 20.15
N ARG A 74 -5.95 -1.00 20.13
CA ARG A 74 -5.81 -2.43 19.80
C ARG A 74 -5.29 -2.62 18.37
N GLN A 75 -5.87 -1.95 17.38
CA GLN A 75 -5.40 -2.00 15.99
C GLN A 75 -3.95 -1.56 15.86
N LYS A 76 -3.57 -0.45 16.52
CA LYS A 76 -2.18 0.03 16.58
C LYS A 76 -1.26 -1.02 17.18
N SER A 77 -1.62 -1.59 18.34
CA SER A 77 -0.80 -2.61 19.01
C SER A 77 -0.58 -3.86 18.14
N TYR A 78 -1.60 -4.30 17.40
CA TYR A 78 -1.51 -5.46 16.50
C TYR A 78 -0.66 -5.14 15.26
N ALA A 79 -0.84 -3.95 14.68
CA ALA A 79 -0.04 -3.52 13.53
C ALA A 79 1.43 -3.33 13.90
N ASP A 80 1.71 -2.72 15.04
CA ASP A 80 3.07 -2.37 15.47
C ASP A 80 3.84 -3.58 16.01
N LYS A 81 3.17 -4.61 16.55
CA LYS A 81 3.80 -5.84 17.08
C LYS A 81 4.76 -6.52 16.10
N HIS A 82 4.48 -6.44 14.80
CA HIS A 82 5.28 -7.08 13.76
C HIS A 82 6.14 -6.10 12.94
N ARG A 83 6.10 -4.81 13.27
CA ARG A 83 6.88 -3.77 12.58
C ARG A 83 8.20 -3.55 13.32
N ARG A 84 9.28 -3.36 12.56
CA ARG A 84 10.56 -2.89 13.08
C ARG A 84 10.64 -1.40 12.80
N SER A 85 11.03 -0.61 13.80
CA SER A 85 11.43 0.78 13.55
C SER A 85 12.67 0.75 12.65
N LEU A 86 12.54 1.39 11.48
CA LEU A 86 13.65 1.66 10.59
C LEU A 86 13.90 3.14 10.69
N GLU A 87 15.06 3.49 11.22
CA GLU A 87 15.52 4.86 11.32
C GLU A 87 16.83 4.97 10.57
N PHE A 88 16.96 6.05 9.81
CA PHE A 88 18.14 6.36 9.03
C PHE A 88 18.62 7.75 9.40
N GLN A 89 19.94 7.96 9.32
CA GLN A 89 20.55 9.27 9.55
C GLN A 89 20.88 9.94 8.22
N PRO A 90 20.96 11.28 8.18
CA PRO A 90 21.60 12.00 7.07
C PRO A 90 23.00 11.42 6.79
N GLY A 91 23.32 11.21 5.51
CA GLY A 91 24.55 10.56 5.05
C GLY A 91 24.47 9.03 4.92
N ASP A 92 23.46 8.39 5.51
CA ASP A 92 23.23 6.97 5.28
C ASP A 92 22.83 6.72 3.83
N HIS A 93 23.29 5.59 3.28
CA HIS A 93 22.90 5.15 1.96
C HIS A 93 21.73 4.17 2.06
N VAL A 94 20.74 4.34 1.19
CA VAL A 94 19.55 3.48 1.17
C VAL A 94 19.15 3.11 -0.24
N PHE A 95 18.64 1.89 -0.38
CA PHE A 95 17.99 1.44 -1.61
C PHE A 95 16.54 1.93 -1.67
N LEU A 96 16.14 2.44 -2.83
CA LEU A 96 14.77 2.84 -3.10
C LEU A 96 14.02 1.71 -3.82
N LYS A 97 12.87 1.33 -3.27
CA LYS A 97 11.98 0.30 -3.82
C LYS A 97 11.19 0.84 -5.01
N VAL A 98 11.33 0.19 -6.15
CA VAL A 98 10.48 0.42 -7.33
C VAL A 98 9.39 -0.65 -7.39
N SER A 99 8.12 -0.25 -7.33
CA SER A 99 7.00 -1.18 -7.60
C SER A 99 6.76 -1.25 -9.10
N PRO A 100 6.16 -2.32 -9.66
CA PRO A 100 5.90 -2.40 -11.11
C PRO A 100 5.02 -1.25 -11.64
N VAL A 101 4.05 -0.80 -10.84
CA VAL A 101 3.13 0.31 -11.19
C VAL A 101 3.84 1.66 -11.17
N LEU A 102 4.75 1.86 -10.21
CA LEU A 102 5.52 3.10 -10.04
C LEU A 102 6.78 3.12 -10.91
N GLY A 103 7.39 1.96 -11.11
CA GLY A 103 8.66 1.68 -11.76
C GLY A 103 8.65 1.99 -13.24
N VAL A 104 7.61 1.56 -13.94
CA VAL A 104 7.52 1.77 -15.40
C VAL A 104 7.24 3.24 -15.74
N ARG A 105 6.35 3.92 -14.99
CA ARG A 105 6.01 5.33 -15.25
C ARG A 105 7.02 6.33 -14.69
N ARG A 106 7.63 6.06 -13.54
CA ARG A 106 8.51 7.02 -12.86
C ARG A 106 9.99 6.69 -12.95
N PHE A 107 10.38 5.43 -13.09
CA PHE A 107 11.80 5.06 -13.06
C PHE A 107 12.27 4.47 -14.40
N GLY A 108 11.38 4.29 -15.37
CA GLY A 108 11.70 3.73 -16.68
C GLY A 108 12.10 2.25 -16.67
N ILE A 109 11.93 1.57 -15.54
CA ILE A 109 12.39 0.20 -15.35
C ILE A 109 11.23 -0.75 -15.68
N LYS A 110 11.37 -1.54 -16.76
CA LYS A 110 10.37 -2.51 -17.23
C LYS A 110 11.00 -3.88 -17.49
N GLY A 111 10.37 -4.95 -17.02
CA GLY A 111 10.72 -6.32 -17.38
C GLY A 111 10.56 -7.33 -16.23
N LYS A 112 10.38 -8.61 -16.56
CA LYS A 112 10.21 -9.71 -15.60
C LYS A 112 11.43 -9.92 -14.67
N LEU A 113 12.59 -9.37 -15.04
CA LEU A 113 13.86 -9.46 -14.32
C LEU A 113 14.41 -8.09 -13.87
N SER A 114 13.60 -7.03 -13.91
CA SER A 114 14.05 -5.74 -13.45
C SER A 114 14.33 -5.74 -11.94
N PRO A 115 15.37 -5.02 -11.47
CA PRO A 115 15.65 -4.95 -10.05
C PRO A 115 14.49 -4.27 -9.32
N ARG A 116 14.08 -4.84 -8.18
CA ARG A 116 13.01 -4.31 -7.32
C ARG A 116 13.47 -3.09 -6.50
N PHE A 117 14.77 -2.94 -6.35
CA PHE A 117 15.42 -1.87 -5.60
C PHE A 117 16.48 -1.23 -6.49
N ILE A 118 16.51 0.08 -6.54
CA ILE A 118 17.49 0.87 -7.27
C ILE A 118 18.42 1.55 -6.27
N GLY A 119 19.70 1.72 -6.66
CA GLY A 119 20.70 2.66 -6.14
C GLY A 119 20.86 2.75 -4.61
N PRO A 120 22.08 2.67 -4.04
CA PRO A 120 22.28 3.36 -2.78
C PRO A 120 22.19 4.86 -3.07
N PHE A 121 21.11 5.49 -2.64
CA PHE A 121 21.01 6.94 -2.61
C PHE A 121 21.33 7.42 -1.22
N GLU A 122 22.10 8.50 -1.14
CA GLU A 122 22.38 9.17 0.12
C GLU A 122 21.11 9.86 0.63
N ILE A 123 20.87 9.75 1.93
CA ILE A 123 19.84 10.52 2.61
C ILE A 123 20.40 11.92 2.89
N LEU A 124 19.76 12.93 2.30
CA LEU A 124 20.10 14.32 2.54
C LEU A 124 19.58 14.76 3.91
N ASP A 125 18.27 14.65 4.13
CA ASP A 125 17.60 15.12 5.33
C ASP A 125 16.41 14.23 5.72
N ARG A 126 16.04 14.27 7.00
CA ARG A 126 14.77 13.70 7.51
C ARG A 126 13.70 14.79 7.56
N VAL A 127 12.67 14.69 6.71
CA VAL A 127 11.56 15.68 6.62
C VAL A 127 10.49 15.45 7.69
N GLY A 128 10.32 14.20 8.10
CA GLY A 128 9.41 13.82 9.17
C GLY A 128 9.76 12.47 9.77
N GLU A 129 8.98 12.01 10.73
CA GLU A 129 9.25 10.76 11.44
C GLU A 129 9.45 9.57 10.49
N VAL A 130 8.70 9.55 9.37
CA VAL A 130 8.66 8.42 8.43
C VAL A 130 9.07 8.81 7.00
N SER A 131 9.55 10.04 6.77
CA SER A 131 9.85 10.56 5.42
C SER A 131 11.25 11.17 5.32
N TYR A 132 11.98 10.76 4.27
CA TYR A 132 13.38 11.13 4.04
C TYR A 132 13.57 11.72 2.65
N ARG A 133 14.49 12.69 2.53
CA ARG A 133 14.96 13.26 1.26
C ARG A 133 16.17 12.47 0.77
N LEU A 134 16.14 12.05 -0.49
CA LEU A 134 17.24 11.32 -1.12
C LEU A 134 17.95 12.19 -2.15
N ALA A 135 19.26 12.01 -2.26
CA ALA A 135 20.06 12.53 -3.36
C ALA A 135 19.77 11.70 -4.62
N LEU A 136 18.74 12.10 -5.37
CA LEU A 136 18.41 11.47 -6.65
C LEU A 136 19.30 11.99 -7.78
N PRO A 137 19.72 11.13 -8.71
CA PRO A 137 20.53 11.52 -9.85
C PRO A 137 19.66 12.27 -10.90
N PRO A 138 20.27 13.10 -11.78
CA PRO A 138 19.52 13.95 -12.73
C PRO A 138 18.55 13.18 -13.65
N GLN A 139 18.82 11.92 -13.94
CA GLN A 139 17.97 11.02 -14.74
C GLN A 139 16.61 10.74 -14.08
N LEU A 140 16.50 10.95 -12.76
CA LEU A 140 15.28 10.81 -11.98
C LEU A 140 14.74 12.17 -11.51
N SER A 141 15.14 13.27 -12.16
CA SER A 141 14.71 14.64 -11.81
C SER A 141 13.19 14.85 -11.87
N HIS A 142 12.47 14.08 -12.68
CA HIS A 142 10.99 14.07 -12.72
C HIS A 142 10.34 13.37 -11.53
N VAL A 143 11.12 12.69 -10.67
CA VAL A 143 10.63 12.01 -9.47
C VAL A 143 10.88 12.91 -8.26
N HIS A 144 9.86 13.08 -7.41
CA HIS A 144 10.04 13.76 -6.13
C HIS A 144 11.07 13.03 -5.27
N TYR A 145 11.99 13.80 -4.68
CA TYR A 145 13.11 13.30 -3.88
C TYR A 145 12.72 12.91 -2.44
N VAL A 146 11.46 13.07 -2.04
CA VAL A 146 10.96 12.70 -0.69
C VAL A 146 10.26 11.35 -0.74
N PHE A 147 10.72 10.41 0.10
CA PHE A 147 10.18 9.05 0.16
C PHE A 147 9.84 8.61 1.58
N HIS A 148 8.79 7.81 1.69
CA HIS A 148 8.38 7.17 2.94
C HIS A 148 9.31 5.98 3.27
N VAL A 149 9.61 5.75 4.56
CA VAL A 149 10.57 4.74 5.04
C VAL A 149 10.27 3.32 4.54
N SER A 150 9.01 3.00 4.28
CA SER A 150 8.58 1.68 3.77
C SER A 150 9.06 1.38 2.34
N LEU A 151 9.46 2.41 1.60
CA LEU A 151 10.07 2.31 0.29
C LEU A 151 11.59 2.25 0.37
N LEU A 152 12.17 2.47 1.55
CA LEU A 152 13.61 2.49 1.75
C LEU A 152 14.08 1.16 2.35
N ARG A 153 15.30 0.77 2.00
CA ARG A 153 15.98 -0.36 2.60
C ARG A 153 17.41 0.04 2.90
N GLY A 154 17.85 -0.15 4.15
CA GLY A 154 19.20 0.20 4.56
C GLY A 154 20.26 -0.50 3.72
N TYR A 155 21.25 0.27 3.28
CA TYR A 155 22.44 -0.25 2.63
C TYR A 155 23.44 -0.69 3.70
N LYS A 156 23.89 -1.96 3.64
CA LYS A 156 25.05 -2.39 4.44
C LYS A 156 26.29 -2.20 3.58
N TYR A 157 27.10 -1.22 3.94
CA TYR A 157 28.36 -0.96 3.26
C TYR A 157 29.22 -2.23 3.29
N HIS A 158 29.66 -2.68 2.10
CA HIS A 158 30.67 -3.72 1.97
C HIS A 158 31.80 -3.15 1.10
N PRO A 159 33.08 -3.21 1.54
CA PRO A 159 34.20 -2.58 0.83
C PRO A 159 34.37 -3.02 -0.63
N LEU A 160 33.83 -4.18 -1.00
CA LEU A 160 33.89 -4.73 -2.37
C LEU A 160 32.65 -4.39 -3.21
N ASN A 161 31.62 -3.79 -2.63
CA ASN A 161 30.40 -3.38 -3.35
C ASN A 161 30.57 -1.95 -3.87
N VAL A 162 31.37 -1.80 -4.93
CA VAL A 162 31.27 -0.62 -5.81
C VAL A 162 30.05 -0.84 -6.68
N ILE A 163 28.90 -0.29 -6.28
CA ILE A 163 27.69 -0.46 -7.08
C ILE A 163 27.60 0.65 -8.12
N THR A 164 28.21 0.40 -9.27
CA THR A 164 27.92 1.15 -10.49
C THR A 164 26.58 0.65 -11.01
N TYR A 165 25.47 1.29 -10.65
CA TYR A 165 24.21 1.06 -11.35
C TYR A 165 24.32 1.72 -12.72
N PRO A 166 24.13 1.01 -13.83
CA PRO A 166 24.08 1.64 -15.14
C PRO A 166 22.71 2.30 -15.30
N LEU A 167 22.45 3.37 -14.53
CA LEU A 167 21.39 4.33 -14.92
C LEU A 167 21.70 4.90 -16.30
N ASP A 168 22.97 4.89 -16.70
CA ASP A 168 23.50 5.31 -18.00
C ASP A 168 23.01 4.46 -19.19
N GLN A 169 22.43 3.28 -18.96
CA GLN A 169 21.87 2.44 -20.03
C GLN A 169 20.38 2.70 -20.30
N ILE A 170 19.72 3.54 -19.50
CA ILE A 170 18.31 3.88 -19.70
C ILE A 170 18.25 5.10 -20.63
N ARG A 171 18.15 4.84 -21.94
CA ARG A 171 17.81 5.89 -22.91
C ARG A 171 16.45 6.49 -22.58
N THR A 172 16.27 7.77 -22.87
CA THR A 172 15.03 8.55 -22.63
C THR A 172 13.78 7.97 -23.30
N ASP A 173 13.95 7.10 -24.30
CA ASP A 173 12.90 6.37 -25.02
C ASP A 173 12.60 4.98 -24.45
N LEU A 174 13.26 4.59 -23.35
CA LEU A 174 13.15 3.26 -22.71
C LEU A 174 13.54 2.10 -23.64
N SER A 175 14.23 2.36 -24.75
CA SER A 175 14.67 1.30 -25.66
C SER A 175 15.94 0.65 -25.13
N TYR A 176 15.80 -0.60 -24.68
CA TYR A 176 16.93 -1.46 -24.37
C TYR A 176 17.11 -2.42 -25.54
N VAL A 177 17.99 -2.06 -26.48
CA VAL A 177 18.34 -2.92 -27.61
C VAL A 177 19.29 -3.99 -27.11
N LYS A 178 18.78 -5.18 -26.81
CA LYS A 178 19.62 -6.37 -26.65
C LYS A 178 20.09 -6.80 -28.02
N GLU A 179 21.36 -6.53 -28.32
CA GLU A 179 21.99 -7.12 -29.49
C GLU A 179 22.49 -8.53 -29.13
N PRO A 180 22.07 -9.58 -29.86
CA PRO A 180 22.61 -10.91 -29.66
C PRO A 180 24.10 -10.91 -30.04
N GLU A 181 24.97 -11.36 -29.14
CA GLU A 181 26.42 -11.37 -29.37
C GLU A 181 26.80 -12.46 -30.37
N ALA A 182 26.20 -13.65 -30.23
CA ALA A 182 26.38 -14.75 -31.17
C ALA A 182 25.24 -15.76 -31.08
N ILE A 183 24.96 -16.46 -32.17
CA ILE A 183 24.16 -17.69 -32.15
C ILE A 183 25.11 -18.84 -31.85
N ILE A 184 24.94 -19.47 -30.69
CA ILE A 184 25.78 -20.59 -30.25
C ILE A 184 25.34 -21.88 -30.95
N ASP A 185 24.04 -22.09 -31.10
CA ASP A 185 23.51 -23.38 -31.53
C ASP A 185 22.15 -23.25 -32.21
N ARG A 186 21.81 -24.21 -33.08
CA ARG A 186 20.52 -24.32 -33.77
C ARG A 186 20.05 -25.76 -33.74
N GLN A 187 18.83 -25.98 -33.25
CA GLN A 187 18.22 -27.30 -33.17
C GLN A 187 16.80 -27.25 -33.70
N ASP A 188 16.44 -28.21 -34.56
CA ASP A 188 15.11 -28.31 -35.12
C ASP A 188 14.27 -29.33 -34.35
N ILE A 189 13.17 -28.88 -33.74
CA ILE A 189 12.20 -29.78 -33.12
C ILE A 189 11.16 -30.14 -34.18
N ILE A 190 11.19 -31.39 -34.62
CA ILE A 190 10.24 -31.94 -35.60
C ILE A 190 9.00 -32.42 -34.85
N MET A 191 7.87 -31.77 -35.09
CA MET A 191 6.54 -32.22 -34.66
C MET A 191 5.80 -32.87 -35.83
N ARG A 192 4.71 -33.61 -35.55
CA ARG A 192 3.93 -34.39 -36.54
C ARG A 192 3.48 -33.62 -37.79
N LYS A 193 3.40 -32.27 -37.76
CA LYS A 193 2.99 -31.43 -38.90
C LYS A 193 3.89 -30.21 -39.17
N LYS A 194 4.88 -29.92 -38.32
CA LYS A 194 5.72 -28.72 -38.42
C LYS A 194 7.09 -28.96 -37.80
N THR A 195 8.11 -28.35 -38.39
CA THR A 195 9.44 -28.23 -37.81
C THR A 195 9.62 -26.82 -37.28
N ILE A 196 10.00 -26.70 -36.00
CA ILE A 196 10.23 -25.39 -35.36
C ILE A 196 11.74 -25.26 -35.07
N PRO A 197 12.45 -24.30 -35.67
CA PRO A 197 13.85 -24.06 -35.38
C PRO A 197 13.99 -23.36 -34.02
N PHE A 198 14.77 -23.96 -33.13
CA PHE A 198 15.21 -23.38 -31.87
C PHE A 198 16.64 -22.87 -32.04
N VAL A 199 16.89 -21.66 -31.56
CA VAL A 199 18.21 -21.02 -31.64
C VAL A 199 18.68 -20.68 -30.23
N LYS A 200 19.88 -21.16 -29.86
CA LYS A 200 20.54 -20.79 -28.62
C LYS A 200 21.37 -19.54 -28.86
N ILE A 201 20.99 -18.45 -28.20
CA ILE A 201 21.59 -17.13 -28.40
C ILE A 201 22.45 -16.79 -27.17
N LEU A 202 23.69 -16.37 -27.42
CA LEU A 202 24.53 -15.68 -26.45
C LEU A 202 24.10 -14.20 -26.41
N TRP A 203 23.70 -13.73 -25.24
CA TRP A 203 23.28 -12.35 -25.02
C TRP A 203 24.41 -11.57 -24.36
N ARG A 204 24.60 -10.33 -24.80
CA ARG A 204 25.45 -9.34 -24.13
C ARG A 204 24.72 -8.64 -22.99
#